data_AF-A0A3B7MSZ0-F1
#
_entry.id   AF-A0A3B7MSZ0-F1
#
_cell.length_a   1.000
_cell.length_b   1.000
_cell.length_c   1.000
_cell.angle_alpha   90.00
_cell.angle_beta   90.00
_cell.angle_gamma   90.00
#
_symmetry.space_group_name_H-M   'P 1'
#
loop_
_entity.id
_entity.type
_entity.pdbx_description
1 polymer ?
#
loop_
_entity_poly.entity_id
_entity_poly.type
_entity_poly.pdbx_seq_one_letter_code
_entity_poly.pdbx_strand_id
1 'polypeptide(L)'
;MKIIASTLLLIALTVASYAQNSGRSIANNKPVFVKHWMKTLLMFNKEFWNDNKVQEIVSQIGEEEFKKVQKFSGSDNIPSQFSFPYVMVELKGDSLLYQKRNSQLKVYKIASYKHYWNNQFWGNYAILRVPYTENKNWDSTLKWDTVYFVIPEQYIEEL
;
A
#
# COMPACT_ATOMS: atom_id res chain seq x y z
N MET A 1 10.33 -32.67 -42.90
CA MET A 1 10.77 -31.44 -42.21
C MET A 1 9.66 -30.39 -42.16
N LYS A 2 8.69 -30.49 -41.23
CA LYS A 2 7.68 -29.43 -41.00
C LYS A 2 7.24 -29.29 -39.53
N ILE A 3 7.75 -30.13 -38.62
CA ILE A 3 7.24 -30.24 -37.24
C ILE A 3 7.99 -29.30 -36.27
N ILE A 4 9.20 -28.86 -36.60
CA ILE A 4 10.06 -28.09 -35.69
C ILE A 4 9.62 -26.62 -35.58
N ALA A 5 8.96 -26.07 -36.62
CA ALA A 5 8.54 -24.67 -36.64
C ALA A 5 7.38 -24.37 -35.66
N SER A 6 6.45 -25.32 -35.47
CA SER A 6 5.26 -25.11 -34.63
C SER A 6 5.57 -25.12 -33.13
N THR A 7 6.59 -25.87 -32.70
CA THR A 7 6.96 -25.97 -31.27
C THR A 7 7.69 -24.73 -30.78
N LEU A 8 8.54 -24.11 -31.62
CA LEU A 8 9.23 -22.86 -31.30
C LEU A 8 8.27 -21.66 -31.18
N LEU A 9 7.20 -21.64 -31.99
CA LEU A 9 6.19 -20.59 -31.94
C LEU A 9 5.37 -20.62 -30.63
N LEU A 10 5.08 -21.81 -30.09
CA LEU A 10 4.32 -21.98 -28.86
C LEU A 10 5.09 -21.53 -27.62
N ILE A 11 6.42 -21.74 -27.61
CA ILE A 11 7.30 -21.29 -26.52
C ILE A 11 7.48 -19.75 -26.56
N ALA A 12 7.52 -19.14 -27.74
CA ALA A 12 7.61 -17.68 -27.85
C ALA A 12 6.35 -16.97 -27.31
N LEU A 13 5.16 -17.56 -27.49
CA LEU A 13 3.88 -17.00 -27.01
C LEU A 13 3.72 -17.08 -25.47
N THR A 14 4.25 -18.13 -24.83
CA THR A 14 4.20 -18.23 -23.36
C THR A 14 5.16 -17.25 -22.69
N VAL A 15 6.37 -17.03 -23.23
CA VAL A 15 7.32 -16.06 -22.67
C VAL A 15 6.83 -14.61 -22.84
N ALA A 16 6.18 -14.29 -23.96
CA ALA A 16 5.57 -12.97 -24.17
C ALA A 16 4.44 -12.67 -23.15
N SER A 17 3.67 -13.68 -22.77
CA SER A 17 2.60 -13.55 -21.76
C SER A 17 3.17 -13.27 -20.36
N TYR A 18 4.30 -13.87 -20.01
CA TYR A 18 5.01 -13.57 -18.75
C TYR A 18 5.68 -12.19 -18.75
N ALA A 19 6.17 -11.73 -19.91
CA ALA A 19 6.79 -10.40 -20.04
C ALA A 19 5.77 -9.25 -20.07
N GLN A 20 4.51 -9.47 -20.48
CA GLN A 20 3.46 -8.45 -20.40
C GLN A 20 2.89 -8.29 -18.97
N ASN A 21 2.96 -9.31 -18.12
CA ASN A 21 2.48 -9.22 -16.74
C ASN A 21 3.47 -8.57 -15.76
N SER A 22 4.76 -8.48 -16.10
CA SER A 22 5.76 -7.79 -15.27
C SER A 22 5.83 -6.28 -15.52
N GLY A 23 5.10 -5.78 -16.53
CA GLY A 23 5.19 -4.41 -17.04
C GLY A 23 3.97 -3.53 -16.80
N ARG A 24 3.02 -3.92 -15.95
CA ARG A 24 1.99 -2.98 -15.48
C ARG A 24 2.67 -1.98 -14.56
N SER A 25 3.26 -0.96 -15.16
CA SER A 25 3.61 0.31 -14.51
C SER A 25 2.46 0.63 -13.55
N ILE A 26 2.81 0.85 -12.28
CA ILE A 26 1.87 1.13 -11.20
C ILE A 26 1.23 2.48 -11.55
N ALA A 27 0.18 2.44 -12.36
CA ALA A 27 -0.32 3.57 -13.13
C ALA A 27 -0.96 4.66 -12.25
N ASN A 28 -1.04 4.44 -10.94
CA ASN A 28 -1.73 5.31 -10.00
C ASN A 28 -0.89 5.71 -8.79
N ASN A 29 0.44 5.77 -8.87
CA ASN A 29 1.26 6.32 -7.79
C ASN A 29 1.17 7.86 -7.76
N LYS A 30 0.09 8.38 -7.19
CA LYS A 30 -0.05 9.83 -7.01
C LYS A 30 0.64 10.25 -5.71
N PRO A 31 1.60 11.19 -5.74
CA PRO A 31 2.13 11.74 -4.50
C PRO A 31 1.00 12.38 -3.70
N VAL A 32 1.01 12.20 -2.38
CA VAL A 32 -0.01 12.78 -1.50
C VAL A 32 0.61 13.40 -0.26
N PHE A 33 -0.08 14.40 0.27
CA PHE A 33 0.11 14.92 1.61
C PHE A 33 -0.92 14.31 2.56
N VAL A 34 -0.47 13.86 3.74
CA VAL A 34 -1.33 13.28 4.79
C VAL A 34 -1.59 14.33 5.86
N LYS A 35 -2.84 14.82 5.92
CA LYS A 35 -3.28 15.88 6.85
C LYS A 35 -3.28 15.41 8.30
N HIS A 36 -3.56 14.13 8.55
CA HIS A 36 -3.72 13.60 9.89
C HIS A 36 -3.18 12.16 10.00
N TRP A 37 -1.89 12.03 10.30
CA TRP A 37 -1.21 10.74 10.40
C TRP A 37 -1.77 9.83 11.50
N MET A 38 -2.34 10.39 12.57
CA MET A 38 -2.99 9.57 13.62
C MET A 38 -4.26 8.86 13.14
N LYS A 39 -4.80 9.17 11.95
CA LYS A 39 -5.96 8.49 11.37
C LYS A 39 -5.58 7.34 10.44
N THR A 40 -4.28 7.04 10.32
CA THR A 40 -3.83 5.85 9.59
C THR A 40 -4.15 4.60 10.39
N LEU A 41 -4.74 3.63 9.71
CA LEU A 41 -4.89 2.27 10.19
C LEU A 41 -3.66 1.45 9.77
N LEU A 42 -3.24 0.57 10.67
CA LEU A 42 -2.15 -0.37 10.53
C LEU A 42 -2.63 -1.73 11.08
N MET A 43 -1.95 -2.82 10.72
CA MET A 43 -2.20 -4.15 11.28
C MET A 43 -3.57 -4.74 10.91
N PHE A 44 -3.82 -4.90 9.61
CA PHE A 44 -5.05 -5.54 9.14
C PHE A 44 -4.97 -7.06 9.29
N ASN A 45 -5.96 -7.64 9.97
CA ASN A 45 -6.15 -9.09 9.93
C ASN A 45 -6.71 -9.52 8.56
N LYS A 46 -6.73 -10.83 8.28
CA LYS A 46 -7.27 -11.34 7.01
C LYS A 46 -8.74 -10.97 6.80
N GLU A 47 -9.52 -10.90 7.88
CA GLU A 47 -10.96 -10.56 7.85
C GLU A 47 -11.24 -9.13 7.41
N PHE A 48 -10.26 -8.23 7.56
CA PHE A 48 -10.36 -6.87 7.04
C PHE A 48 -10.55 -6.85 5.52
N TRP A 49 -10.00 -7.82 4.79
CA TRP A 49 -10.03 -7.90 3.34
C TRP A 49 -11.17 -8.81 2.85
N ASN A 50 -12.36 -8.25 2.65
CA ASN A 50 -13.45 -8.98 1.99
C ASN A 50 -13.30 -8.99 0.46
N ASP A 51 -13.96 -9.93 -0.21
CA ASP A 51 -13.79 -10.16 -1.66
C ASP A 51 -14.10 -8.92 -2.51
N ASN A 52 -15.16 -8.18 -2.19
CA ASN A 52 -15.51 -6.95 -2.92
C ASN A 52 -14.39 -5.90 -2.83
N LYS A 53 -13.85 -5.70 -1.62
CA LYS A 53 -12.73 -4.80 -1.36
C LYS A 53 -11.47 -5.28 -2.10
N VAL A 54 -11.19 -6.58 -2.06
CA VAL A 54 -10.03 -7.17 -2.77
C VAL A 54 -10.14 -6.93 -4.27
N GLN A 55 -11.28 -7.20 -4.89
CA GLN A 55 -11.49 -6.99 -6.32
C GLN A 55 -11.30 -5.52 -6.71
N GLU A 56 -11.89 -4.58 -5.95
CA GLU A 56 -11.74 -3.15 -6.18
C GLU A 56 -10.26 -2.71 -6.12
N ILE A 57 -9.52 -3.16 -5.10
CA ILE A 57 -8.10 -2.82 -4.94
C ILE A 57 -7.25 -3.46 -6.03
N VAL A 58 -7.41 -4.77 -6.27
CA VAL A 58 -6.64 -5.53 -7.27
C VAL A 58 -6.85 -4.96 -8.67
N SER A 59 -8.05 -4.48 -9.00
CA SER A 59 -8.30 -3.82 -10.29
C SER A 59 -7.44 -2.56 -10.52
N GLN A 60 -6.98 -1.92 -9.44
CA GLN A 60 -6.17 -0.69 -9.48
C GLN A 60 -4.66 -0.95 -9.42
N ILE A 61 -4.22 -1.87 -8.55
CA ILE A 61 -2.78 -2.09 -8.29
C ILE A 61 -2.25 -3.45 -8.76
N GLY A 62 -3.13 -4.35 -9.19
CA GLY A 62 -2.78 -5.73 -9.54
C GLY A 62 -2.62 -6.65 -8.33
N GLU A 63 -2.69 -7.95 -8.58
CA GLU A 63 -2.63 -8.98 -7.52
C GLU A 63 -1.29 -8.98 -6.79
N GLU A 64 -0.19 -8.83 -7.51
CA GLU A 64 1.15 -8.88 -6.92
C GLU A 64 1.41 -7.74 -5.94
N GLU A 65 0.99 -6.51 -6.27
CA GLU A 65 1.11 -5.39 -5.33
C GLU A 65 0.13 -5.56 -4.15
N PHE A 66 -1.07 -6.08 -4.39
CA PHE A 66 -2.01 -6.35 -3.30
C PHE A 66 -1.49 -7.41 -2.31
N LYS A 67 -0.82 -8.47 -2.78
CA LYS A 67 -0.14 -9.44 -1.91
C LYS A 67 0.92 -8.77 -1.03
N LYS A 68 1.65 -7.77 -1.55
CA LYS A 68 2.59 -6.97 -0.75
C LYS A 68 1.86 -6.12 0.29
N VAL A 69 0.74 -5.49 -0.06
CA VAL A 69 -0.11 -4.75 0.90
C VAL A 69 -0.49 -5.67 2.05
N GLN A 70 -1.00 -6.87 1.77
CA GLN A 70 -1.40 -7.82 2.82
C GLN A 70 -0.22 -8.27 3.68
N LYS A 71 0.94 -8.53 3.08
CA LYS A 71 2.15 -8.95 3.80
C LYS A 71 2.70 -7.84 4.69
N PHE A 72 2.92 -6.64 4.13
CA PHE A 72 3.65 -5.54 4.77
C PHE A 72 2.76 -4.57 5.56
N SER A 73 1.45 -4.84 5.66
CA SER A 73 0.55 -4.09 6.54
C SER A 73 0.32 -4.75 7.91
N GLY A 74 0.93 -5.92 8.18
CA GLY A 74 0.91 -6.59 9.48
C GLY A 74 1.93 -6.01 10.47
N SER A 75 1.69 -6.20 11.78
CA SER A 75 2.56 -5.68 12.87
C SER A 75 4.02 -6.01 12.70
N ASP A 76 4.31 -7.22 12.25
CA ASP A 76 5.66 -7.78 12.24
C ASP A 76 6.53 -7.16 11.13
N ASN A 77 5.89 -6.48 10.17
CA ASN A 77 6.55 -5.89 9.00
C ASN A 77 6.59 -4.36 9.05
N ILE A 78 5.92 -3.74 10.02
CA ILE A 78 5.91 -2.30 10.21
C ILE A 78 6.98 -1.96 11.24
N PRO A 79 8.02 -1.15 10.90
CA PRO A 79 9.00 -0.69 11.88
C PRO A 79 8.30 -0.05 13.09
N SER A 80 8.82 -0.31 14.29
CA SER A 80 8.15 0.07 15.53
C SER A 80 7.95 1.59 15.68
N GLN A 81 8.69 2.39 14.92
CA GLN A 81 8.60 3.84 14.85
C GLN A 81 7.38 4.33 14.07
N PHE A 82 6.80 3.48 13.22
CA PHE A 82 5.48 3.70 12.62
C PHE A 82 4.37 3.10 13.49
N SER A 83 4.65 2.01 14.20
CA SER A 83 3.69 1.36 15.09
C SER A 83 3.57 2.14 16.40
N PHE A 84 2.51 2.92 16.54
CA PHE A 84 2.03 3.24 17.88
C PHE A 84 0.57 2.84 17.98
N PRO A 85 0.15 2.19 19.07
CA PRO A 85 -1.24 2.17 19.42
C PRO A 85 -1.62 3.64 19.63
N TYR A 86 -2.46 4.16 18.74
CA TYR A 86 -3.15 5.47 18.76
C TYR A 86 -3.26 6.09 20.17
N VAL A 87 -3.67 5.27 21.14
CA VAL A 87 -3.84 5.62 22.56
C VAL A 87 -2.56 6.12 23.24
N MET A 88 -1.38 5.55 22.97
CA MET A 88 -0.13 5.89 23.67
C MET A 88 0.51 7.21 23.23
N VAL A 89 0.37 7.59 21.95
CA VAL A 89 0.93 8.87 21.45
C VAL A 89 0.06 10.05 21.88
N GLU A 90 -1.26 9.86 21.88
CA GLU A 90 -2.21 10.85 22.36
C GLU A 90 -2.09 11.04 23.89
N LEU A 91 -1.98 9.95 24.66
CA LEU A 91 -1.79 10.02 26.12
C LEU A 91 -0.44 10.59 26.56
N LYS A 92 0.61 10.52 25.72
CA LYS A 92 1.94 11.06 26.03
C LYS A 92 2.14 12.51 25.56
N GLY A 93 1.19 13.09 24.82
CA GLY A 93 1.31 14.44 24.26
C GLY A 93 2.26 14.54 23.07
N ASP A 94 2.72 13.42 22.50
CA ASP A 94 3.69 13.37 21.39
C ASP A 94 3.02 13.43 20.01
N SER A 95 1.71 13.67 19.94
CA SER A 95 0.92 13.70 18.70
C SER A 95 1.44 14.70 17.67
N LEU A 96 1.83 15.90 18.12
CA LEU A 96 2.40 16.93 17.25
C LEU A 96 3.78 16.53 16.71
N LEU A 97 4.61 15.92 17.55
CA LEU A 97 5.94 15.44 17.14
C LEU A 97 5.81 14.30 16.11
N TYR A 98 4.87 13.38 16.34
CA TYR A 98 4.55 12.30 15.41
C TYR A 98 4.06 12.84 14.06
N GLN A 99 3.08 13.75 14.08
CA GLN A 99 2.55 14.40 12.88
C GLN A 99 3.65 15.12 12.10
N LYS A 100 4.49 15.91 12.78
CA LYS A 100 5.61 16.65 12.18
C LYS A 100 6.67 15.73 11.60
N ARG A 101 6.99 14.63 12.29
CA ARG A 101 7.97 13.66 11.81
C ARG A 101 7.46 12.96 10.55
N ASN A 102 6.20 12.52 10.54
CA ASN A 102 5.66 11.75 9.43
C ASN A 102 5.27 12.62 8.23
N SER A 103 4.99 13.92 8.42
CA SER A 103 4.72 14.83 7.31
C SER A 103 5.92 15.05 6.37
N GLN A 104 7.11 14.58 6.76
CA GLN A 104 8.31 14.63 5.93
C GLN A 104 8.44 13.43 4.98
N LEU A 105 7.60 12.41 5.15
CA LEU A 105 7.63 11.22 4.31
C LEU A 105 7.13 11.53 2.90
N LYS A 106 7.79 10.93 1.91
CA LYS A 106 7.25 10.80 0.57
C LYS A 106 6.26 9.65 0.55
N VAL A 107 5.02 9.97 0.23
CA VAL A 107 3.88 9.07 0.31
C VAL A 107 3.14 9.08 -1.03
N TYR A 108 2.76 7.89 -1.47
CA TYR A 108 2.02 7.71 -2.72
C TYR A 108 0.68 7.06 -2.41
N LYS A 109 -0.43 7.64 -2.86
CA LYS A 109 -1.68 6.89 -2.98
C LYS A 109 -1.50 5.87 -4.10
N ILE A 110 -1.92 4.63 -3.87
CA ILE A 110 -1.84 3.56 -4.89
C ILE A 110 -3.21 2.96 -5.22
N ALA A 111 -4.15 2.98 -4.28
CA ALA A 111 -5.51 2.51 -4.48
C ALA A 111 -6.49 3.29 -3.59
N SER A 112 -7.76 3.32 -3.99
CA SER A 112 -8.88 3.78 -3.18
C SER A 112 -9.96 2.70 -3.13
N TYR A 113 -10.72 2.60 -2.05
CA TYR A 113 -11.83 1.66 -1.95
C TYR A 113 -12.91 2.14 -0.98
N LYS A 114 -14.12 1.60 -1.16
CA LYS A 114 -15.22 1.83 -0.21
C LYS A 114 -15.14 0.84 0.93
N HIS A 115 -15.05 1.33 2.16
CA HIS A 115 -15.09 0.46 3.33
C HIS A 115 -16.51 0.27 3.83
N TYR A 116 -16.94 -0.99 3.84
CA TYR A 116 -18.15 -1.43 4.51
C TYR A 116 -17.78 -2.33 5.70
N TRP A 117 -18.53 -2.20 6.79
CA TRP A 117 -18.47 -3.06 7.97
C TRP A 117 -19.89 -3.34 8.43
N ASN A 118 -20.26 -4.61 8.62
CA ASN A 118 -21.63 -5.05 8.90
C ASN A 118 -22.67 -4.45 7.93
N ASN A 119 -22.37 -4.46 6.63
CA ASN A 119 -23.19 -3.86 5.55
C ASN A 119 -23.44 -2.36 5.65
N GLN A 120 -22.86 -1.67 6.64
CA GLN A 120 -22.91 -0.22 6.75
C GLN A 120 -21.71 0.38 6.01
N PHE A 121 -21.93 1.49 5.31
CA PHE A 121 -20.85 2.26 4.72
C PHE A 121 -20.13 3.07 5.81
N TRP A 122 -18.81 2.90 5.91
CA TRP A 122 -17.97 3.59 6.90
C TRP A 122 -17.16 4.73 6.29
N GLY A 123 -16.92 4.70 4.97
CA GLY A 123 -16.22 5.78 4.27
C GLY A 123 -15.39 5.29 3.09
N ASN A 124 -14.79 6.24 2.38
CA ASN A 124 -13.79 5.97 1.37
C ASN A 124 -12.40 5.97 2.01
N TYR A 125 -11.60 4.98 1.68
CA TYR A 125 -10.25 4.83 2.20
C TYR A 125 -9.25 4.72 1.06
N ALA A 126 -8.05 5.23 1.29
CA ALA A 126 -6.91 5.11 0.41
C ALA A 126 -5.88 4.15 0.99
N ILE A 127 -5.22 3.39 0.11
CA ILE A 127 -3.99 2.67 0.41
C ILE A 127 -2.82 3.56 0.00
N LEU A 128 -1.95 3.81 0.96
CA LEU A 128 -0.76 4.62 0.80
C LEU A 128 0.48 3.73 0.83
N ARG A 129 1.47 4.08 0.01
CA ARG A 129 2.77 3.42 -0.07
C ARG A 129 3.88 4.37 0.32
N VAL A 130 4.77 3.91 1.21
CA VAL A 130 5.94 4.64 1.68
C VAL A 130 7.20 3.82 1.40
N PRO A 131 7.85 4.03 0.24
CA PRO A 131 9.05 3.29 -0.14
C PRO A 131 10.27 3.77 0.66
N TYR A 132 11.10 2.86 1.14
CA TYR A 132 12.32 3.22 1.89
C TYR A 132 13.33 4.00 1.06
N THR A 133 13.53 3.62 -0.21
CA THR A 133 14.55 4.21 -1.09
C THR A 133 14.44 5.73 -1.21
N GLU A 134 13.22 6.24 -1.18
CA GLU A 134 12.93 7.68 -1.26
C GLU A 134 12.91 8.37 0.11
N ASN A 135 12.82 7.60 1.19
CA ASN A 135 12.68 8.04 2.57
C ASN A 135 13.89 7.65 3.45
N LYS A 136 15.01 7.22 2.85
CA LYS A 136 16.21 6.75 3.57
C LYS A 136 16.81 7.75 4.57
N ASN A 137 16.53 9.05 4.39
CA ASN A 137 17.00 10.11 5.27
C ASN A 137 16.00 10.47 6.38
N TRP A 138 14.81 9.88 6.37
CA TRP A 138 13.79 10.12 7.39
C TRP A 138 14.20 9.58 8.76
N ASP A 139 14.85 8.41 8.78
CA ASP A 139 15.53 7.86 9.95
C ASP A 139 16.69 6.97 9.46
N SER A 140 17.92 7.43 9.64
CA SER A 140 19.12 6.73 9.15
C SER A 140 19.42 5.42 9.89
N THR A 141 18.77 5.19 11.03
CA THR A 141 18.98 4.00 11.85
C THR A 141 18.09 2.83 11.43
N LEU A 142 17.10 3.09 10.56
CA LEU A 142 16.08 2.13 10.18
C LEU A 142 16.22 1.73 8.72
N LYS A 143 15.90 0.47 8.45
CA LYS A 143 15.78 -0.06 7.10
C LYS A 143 14.47 -0.82 6.99
N TRP A 144 13.70 -0.50 5.97
CA TRP A 144 12.51 -1.24 5.57
C TRP A 144 12.53 -1.39 4.05
N ASP A 145 11.63 -2.19 3.49
CA ASP A 145 11.43 -2.23 2.04
C ASP A 145 10.38 -1.17 1.66
N THR A 146 9.12 -1.47 1.97
CA THR A 146 7.98 -0.58 1.73
C THR A 146 6.97 -0.78 2.86
N VAL A 147 6.43 0.33 3.37
CA VAL A 147 5.31 0.31 4.33
C VAL A 147 4.03 0.73 3.62
N TYR A 148 2.92 0.07 3.96
CA TYR A 148 1.59 0.44 3.47
C TYR A 148 0.71 0.90 4.63
N PHE A 149 -0.01 2.01 4.41
CA PHE A 149 -1.01 2.53 5.33
C PHE A 149 -2.38 2.50 4.68
N VAL A 150 -3.42 2.37 5.48
CA VAL A 150 -4.79 2.68 5.03
C VAL A 150 -5.25 3.93 5.78
N ILE A 151 -5.83 4.90 5.09
CA ILE A 151 -6.32 6.13 5.71
C ILE A 151 -7.65 6.56 5.06
N PRO A 152 -8.59 7.15 5.80
CA PRO A 152 -9.76 7.77 5.20
C PRO A 152 -9.36 8.87 4.21
N GLU A 153 -10.02 8.91 3.04
CA GLU A 153 -9.63 9.82 1.95
C GLU A 153 -9.71 11.31 2.33
N GLN A 154 -10.60 11.68 3.26
CA GLN A 154 -10.71 13.06 3.74
C GLN A 154 -9.43 13.60 4.41
N TYR A 155 -8.50 12.72 4.81
CA TYR A 155 -7.23 13.07 5.44
C TYR A 155 -6.03 13.07 4.48
N ILE A 156 -6.27 12.93 3.18
CA ILE A 156 -5.22 13.02 2.15
C ILE A 156 -5.50 14.20 1.21
N GLU A 157 -4.44 14.67 0.57
CA GLU A 157 -4.46 15.68 -0.47
C GLU A 157 -3.51 15.23 -1.58
N GLU A 158 -3.99 15.16 -2.81
CA GLU A 158 -3.13 14.85 -3.97
C GLU A 158 -2.23 16.06 -4.28
N LEU A 159 -0.95 15.80 -4.54
CA LEU A 159 0.08 16.81 -4.85
C LEU A 159 0.38 16.89 -6.35
#